data_AF-A0A7V5UQS3-F1
#
_entry.id   AF-A0A7V5UQS3-F1
#
_cell.length_a   1.000
_cell.length_b   1.000
_cell.length_c   1.000
_cell.angle_alpha   90.00
_cell.angle_beta   90.00
_cell.angle_gamma   90.00
#
_symmetry.space_group_name_H-M   'P 1'
#
loop_
_entity.id
_entity.type
_entity.pdbx_description
1 polymer ?
#
loop_
_entity_poly.entity_id
_entity_poly.type
_entity_poly.pdbx_seq_one_letter_code
_entity_poly.pdbx_strand_id
1 'polypeptide(L)'
;MNRFRKIRPTVMLNAVKQAVMKSGAFLADKRGIAAIEFALIAPIMVAFYLITVEFQDYFTVDRKLTALTSALGDVVSQDDVITNKEMNDVMKAVATMMTPYETSSLKMR
;
A
#
# COMPACT_ATOMS: atom_id res chain seq x y z
N MET A 1 59.15 12.12 36.64
CA MET A 1 59.72 10.77 36.73
C MET A 1 58.60 9.76 37.00
N ASN A 2 58.29 8.96 35.97
CA ASN A 2 57.34 7.85 35.80
C ASN A 2 56.58 7.24 37.01
N ARG A 3 55.23 7.32 36.96
CA ARG A 3 54.32 6.39 37.66
C ARG A 3 53.96 5.22 36.74
N PHE A 4 54.79 4.17 36.69
CA PHE A 4 54.42 2.92 36.03
C PHE A 4 53.41 2.14 36.88
N ARG A 5 52.12 2.31 36.57
CA ARG A 5 51.02 1.54 37.15
C ARG A 5 51.07 0.12 36.58
N LYS A 6 51.67 -0.81 37.33
CA LYS A 6 51.69 -2.26 37.02
C LYS A 6 50.24 -2.77 36.88
N ILE A 7 49.78 -3.02 35.66
CA ILE A 7 48.43 -3.54 35.39
C ILE A 7 48.43 -5.01 35.83
N ARG A 8 47.54 -5.37 36.77
CA ARG A 8 47.45 -6.75 37.27
C ARG A 8 46.81 -7.65 36.20
N PRO A 9 47.38 -8.82 35.87
CA PRO A 9 46.93 -9.67 34.76
C PRO A 9 45.46 -10.13 34.89
N THR A 10 44.95 -10.22 36.13
CA THR A 10 43.55 -10.57 36.43
C THR A 10 42.54 -9.55 35.90
N VAL A 11 42.90 -8.26 35.87
CA VAL A 11 42.00 -7.20 35.38
C VAL A 11 41.84 -7.29 33.87
N MET A 12 42.93 -7.55 33.15
CA MET A 12 42.92 -7.72 31.70
C MET A 12 42.15 -8.97 31.28
N LEU A 13 42.33 -10.09 32.00
CA LEU A 13 41.60 -11.33 31.72
C LEU A 13 40.08 -11.18 31.91
N ASN A 14 39.65 -10.45 32.95
CA ASN A 14 38.23 -10.18 33.19
C ASN A 14 37.66 -9.20 32.16
N ALA A 15 38.44 -8.21 31.71
CA ALA A 15 38.02 -7.28 30.67
C ALA A 15 37.80 -7.98 29.31
N VAL A 16 38.69 -8.89 28.92
CA VAL A 16 38.54 -9.68 27.69
C VAL A 16 37.32 -10.62 27.78
N LYS A 17 37.13 -11.31 28.91
CA LYS A 17 35.95 -12.16 29.13
C LYS A 17 34.63 -11.37 29.06
N GLN A 18 34.61 -10.16 29.63
CA GLN A 18 33.45 -9.28 29.57
C GLN A 18 33.18 -8.77 28.14
N ALA A 19 34.22 -8.45 27.37
CA ALA A 19 34.07 -8.05 25.98
C ALA A 19 33.50 -9.19 25.12
N VAL A 20 34.02 -10.41 25.26
CA VAL A 20 33.53 -11.57 24.51
C VAL A 20 32.09 -11.95 24.88
N MET A 21 31.72 -11.92 26.17
CA MET A 21 30.34 -12.18 26.58
C MET A 21 29.35 -11.13 26.08
N LYS A 22 29.73 -9.85 26.06
CA LYS A 22 28.87 -8.76 25.56
C LYS A 22 28.66 -8.84 24.04
N SER A 23 29.66 -9.25 23.27
CA SER A 23 29.52 -9.47 21.83
C SER A 23 28.57 -10.63 21.52
N GLY A 24 28.62 -11.72 22.30
CA GLY A 24 27.67 -12.83 22.19
C GLY A 24 26.22 -12.43 22.53
N ALA A 25 26.04 -11.54 23.52
CA ALA A 25 24.72 -11.02 23.88
C ALA A 25 24.11 -10.11 22.79
N PHE A 26 24.95 -9.35 22.05
CA PHE A 26 24.50 -8.55 20.91
C PHE A 26 24.06 -9.43 19.73
N LEU A 27 24.76 -10.54 19.48
CA LEU A 27 24.39 -11.52 18.45
C LEU A 27 23.19 -12.39 18.84
N ALA A 28 22.92 -12.54 20.14
CA ALA A 28 21.77 -13.29 20.66
C ALA A 28 20.49 -12.44 20.80
N ASP A 29 20.55 -11.13 20.54
CA ASP A 29 19.39 -10.26 20.62
C ASP A 29 18.48 -10.46 19.39
N LYS A 30 17.44 -11.28 19.56
CA LYS A 30 16.41 -11.56 18.55
C LYS A 30 15.75 -10.29 17.99
N ARG A 31 15.78 -9.18 18.74
CA ARG A 31 15.22 -7.89 18.28
C ARG A 31 16.02 -7.31 17.12
N GLY A 32 17.35 -7.50 17.10
CA GLY A 32 18.21 -7.05 16.01
C GLY A 32 17.95 -7.82 14.72
N ILE A 33 17.72 -9.14 14.82
CA ILE A 33 17.39 -10.00 13.68
C ILE A 33 16.02 -9.63 13.10
N ALA A 34 15.01 -9.48 13.96
CA ALA A 34 13.67 -9.08 13.53
C ALA A 34 13.65 -7.70 12.85
N ALA A 35 14.49 -6.75 13.29
CA ALA A 35 14.61 -5.45 12.64
C ALA A 35 15.17 -5.55 11.22
N ILE A 36 16.11 -6.46 10.97
CA ILE A 36 16.68 -6.70 9.63
C ILE A 36 15.65 -7.39 8.73
N GLU A 37 14.96 -8.42 9.23
CA GLU A 37 13.88 -9.08 8.49
C GLU A 37 12.78 -8.10 8.09
N PHE A 38 12.37 -7.23 9.02
CA PHE A 38 11.41 -6.17 8.74
C PHE A 38 11.94 -5.16 7.73
N ALA A 39 13.20 -4.73 7.86
CA ALA A 39 13.80 -3.78 6.90
C ALA A 39 13.87 -4.33 5.46
N LEU A 40 13.98 -5.66 5.30
CA LEU A 40 13.95 -6.32 3.99
C LEU A 40 12.53 -6.46 3.42
N ILE A 41 11.53 -6.73 4.27
CA ILE A 41 10.13 -6.94 3.84
C ILE A 41 9.37 -5.61 3.69
N ALA A 42 9.67 -4.61 4.52
CA ALA A 42 9.06 -3.28 4.51
C ALA A 42 9.01 -2.61 3.12
N PRO A 43 10.07 -2.58 2.29
CA PRO A 43 9.99 -1.98 0.95
C PRO A 43 8.99 -2.69 0.05
N ILE A 44 8.88 -4.02 0.14
CA ILE A 44 7.91 -4.81 -0.63
C ILE A 44 6.49 -4.51 -0.14
N MET A 45 6.28 -4.45 1.18
CA MET A 45 5.00 -4.10 1.79
C MET A 45 4.51 -2.71 1.36
N VAL A 46 5.41 -1.72 1.36
CA VAL A 46 5.10 -0.35 0.93
C VAL A 46 4.76 -0.31 -0.57
N ALA A 47 5.52 -1.01 -1.40
CA ALA A 47 5.23 -1.09 -2.84
C ALA A 47 3.84 -1.69 -3.10
N PHE A 48 3.51 -2.83 -2.48
CA PHE A 48 2.20 -3.45 -2.62
C PHE A 48 1.06 -2.58 -2.09
N TYR A 49 1.29 -1.85 -0.99
CA TYR A 49 0.31 -0.92 -0.46
C TYR A 49 -0.02 0.18 -1.48
N LEU A 50 1.00 0.84 -2.03
CA LEU A 50 0.82 1.92 -3.01
C LEU A 50 0.16 1.41 -4.29
N ILE A 51 0.61 0.27 -4.82
CA ILE A 51 0.01 -0.36 -6.00
C ILE A 51 -1.49 -0.64 -5.76
N THR A 52 -1.83 -1.18 -4.60
CA THR A 52 -3.22 -1.54 -4.28
C THR A 52 -4.12 -0.32 -4.21
N VAL A 53 -3.63 0.79 -3.63
CA VAL A 53 -4.38 2.05 -3.55
C VAL A 53 -4.69 2.59 -4.94
N GLU A 54 -3.69 2.67 -5.82
CA GLU A 54 -3.92 3.12 -7.21
C GLU A 54 -4.84 2.15 -7.96
N PHE A 55 -4.63 0.84 -7.81
CA PHE A 55 -5.43 -0.20 -8.45
C PHE A 55 -6.91 -0.14 -8.05
N GLN A 56 -7.20 0.19 -6.79
CA GLN A 56 -8.56 0.32 -6.30
C GLN A 56 -9.36 1.39 -7.04
N ASP A 57 -8.74 2.51 -7.41
CA ASP A 57 -9.42 3.56 -8.16
C ASP A 57 -9.81 3.08 -9.56
N TYR A 58 -8.91 2.40 -10.27
CA TYR A 58 -9.20 1.82 -11.58
C TYR A 58 -10.35 0.80 -11.51
N PHE A 59 -10.32 -0.09 -10.52
CA PHE A 59 -11.36 -1.10 -10.34
C PHE A 59 -12.71 -0.48 -9.94
N THR A 60 -12.69 0.62 -9.19
CA THR A 60 -13.90 1.35 -8.81
C THR A 60 -14.60 1.95 -10.03
N VAL A 61 -13.84 2.51 -10.97
CA VAL A 61 -14.37 3.04 -12.25
C VAL A 61 -15.03 1.92 -13.06
N ASP A 62 -14.37 0.77 -13.19
CA ASP A 62 -14.91 -0.39 -13.93
C ASP A 62 -16.21 -0.93 -13.33
N ARG A 63 -16.27 -1.03 -11.99
CA ARG A 63 -17.49 -1.42 -11.27
C ARG A 63 -18.63 -0.42 -11.47
N LYS A 64 -18.33 0.88 -11.40
CA LYS A 64 -19.31 1.93 -11.67
C LYS A 64 -19.84 1.83 -13.10
N LEU A 65 -18.95 1.63 -14.08
CA LEU A 65 -19.32 1.52 -15.49
C LEU A 65 -20.22 0.31 -15.76
N THR A 66 -19.91 -0.85 -15.15
CA THR A 66 -20.73 -2.05 -15.27
C THR A 66 -22.12 -1.82 -14.68
N ALA A 67 -22.21 -1.26 -13.47
CA ALA A 67 -23.49 -0.95 -12.82
C ALA A 67 -24.32 0.04 -13.65
N LEU A 68 -23.67 1.05 -14.23
CA LEU A 68 -24.31 2.02 -15.12
C LEU A 68 -24.84 1.37 -16.39
N THR A 69 -24.05 0.50 -17.02
CA THR A 69 -24.45 -0.18 -18.26
C THR A 69 -25.67 -1.07 -18.02
N SER A 70 -25.72 -1.77 -16.89
CA SER A 70 -26.91 -2.53 -16.49
C SER A 70 -28.13 -1.64 -16.27
N ALA A 71 -27.99 -0.57 -15.48
CA ALA A 71 -29.09 0.36 -15.23
C ALA A 71 -29.59 1.04 -16.52
N LEU A 72 -28.69 1.37 -17.44
CA LEU A 72 -29.04 1.88 -18.77
C LEU A 72 -29.83 0.85 -19.58
N GLY A 73 -29.41 -0.42 -19.60
CA GLY A 73 -30.15 -1.49 -20.26
C GLY A 73 -31.55 -1.67 -19.66
N ASP A 74 -31.67 -1.53 -18.35
CA ASP A 74 -32.96 -1.61 -17.65
C ASP A 74 -33.88 -0.44 -18.04
N VAL A 75 -33.35 0.78 -18.18
CA VAL A 75 -34.15 1.95 -18.64
C VAL A 75 -34.54 1.80 -20.11
N VAL A 76 -33.61 1.35 -20.97
CA VAL A 76 -33.88 1.18 -22.40
C VAL A 76 -34.89 0.08 -22.68
N SER A 77 -34.94 -0.96 -21.84
CA SER A 77 -35.88 -2.07 -21.99
C SER A 77 -37.28 -1.78 -21.45
N GLN A 78 -37.47 -0.71 -20.68
CA GLN A 78 -38.79 -0.33 -20.14
C GLN A 78 -39.70 0.37 -21.16
N ASP A 79 -39.12 1.06 -22.14
CA ASP A 79 -39.87 1.86 -23.12
C ASP A 79 -39.67 1.35 -24.56
N ASP A 80 -40.77 1.14 -25.29
CA ASP A 80 -40.72 0.77 -26.71
C ASP A 80 -40.15 1.88 -27.61
N VAL A 81 -40.28 3.15 -27.19
CA VAL A 81 -39.77 4.32 -27.91
C VAL A 81 -39.19 5.32 -26.90
N ILE A 82 -37.88 5.54 -26.94
CA ILE A 82 -37.20 6.55 -26.13
C ILE A 82 -37.10 7.85 -26.92
N THR A 83 -37.53 8.97 -26.32
CA THR A 83 -37.36 10.29 -26.92
C THR A 83 -35.93 10.81 -26.77
N ASN A 84 -35.49 11.69 -27.68
CA ASN A 84 -34.19 12.36 -27.57
C ASN A 84 -34.02 13.14 -26.26
N LYS A 85 -35.13 13.59 -25.65
CA LYS A 85 -35.09 14.29 -24.37
C LYS A 85 -34.78 13.32 -23.23
N GLU A 86 -35.47 12.19 -23.17
CA GLU A 86 -35.23 11.15 -22.16
C GLU A 86 -33.82 10.58 -22.26
N MET A 87 -33.34 10.32 -23.47
CA MET A 87 -31.94 9.88 -23.67
C MET A 87 -30.93 10.90 -23.13
N ASN A 88 -31.16 12.20 -23.34
CA ASN A 88 -30.29 13.25 -22.79
C ASN A 88 -30.34 13.32 -21.25
N ASP A 89 -31.52 13.12 -20.66
CA ASP A 89 -31.70 13.15 -19.21
C ASP A 89 -31.04 11.92 -18.56
N VAL A 90 -31.15 10.75 -19.19
CA VAL A 90 -30.45 9.52 -18.80
C VAL A 90 -28.93 9.68 -18.86
N MET A 91 -28.39 10.25 -19.94
CA MET A 91 -26.95 10.49 -20.07
C MET A 91 -26.40 11.49 -19.04
N LYS A 92 -27.19 12.49 -18.62
CA LYS A 92 -26.83 13.39 -17.50
C LYS A 92 -26.79 12.66 -16.15
N ALA A 93 -27.74 11.75 -15.92
CA ALA A 93 -27.74 10.93 -14.71
C ALA A 93 -26.49 10.03 -14.65
N VAL A 94 -26.13 9.40 -15.77
CA VAL A 94 -24.89 8.60 -15.90
C VAL A 94 -23.65 9.42 -15.56
N ALA A 95 -23.54 10.64 -16.10
CA ALA A 95 -22.42 11.54 -15.81
C ALA A 95 -22.30 11.90 -14.31
N THR A 96 -23.45 12.09 -13.65
CA THR A 96 -23.52 12.37 -12.21
C THR A 96 -23.07 11.17 -11.36
N MET A 97 -23.42 9.94 -11.77
CA MET A 97 -23.01 8.73 -11.04
C MET A 97 -21.51 8.42 -11.18
N MET A 98 -20.89 8.86 -12.28
CA MET A 98 -19.45 8.71 -12.49
C MET A 98 -18.60 9.73 -11.72
N THR A 99 -19.19 10.76 -11.10
CA THR A 99 -18.44 11.75 -10.32
C THR A 99 -17.57 11.07 -9.22
N PRO A 100 -16.30 11.47 -9.02
CA PRO A 100 -15.54 12.58 -9.64
C PRO A 100 -14.77 12.22 -10.92
N TYR A 101 -15.07 11.08 -11.56
CA TYR A 101 -14.36 10.64 -12.76
C TYR A 101 -14.93 11.31 -14.02
N GLU A 102 -14.03 11.77 -14.90
CA GLU A 102 -14.38 12.44 -16.16
C GLU A 102 -15.11 11.49 -17.12
N THR A 103 -16.25 11.95 -17.65
CA THR A 103 -17.08 11.18 -18.60
C THR A 103 -16.91 11.60 -20.05
N SER A 104 -16.02 12.55 -20.35
CA SER A 104 -15.81 13.12 -21.68
C SER A 104 -15.32 12.11 -22.73
N SER A 105 -14.67 11.03 -22.30
CA SER A 105 -14.20 9.95 -23.15
C SER A 105 -15.15 8.76 -23.24
N LEU A 106 -16.25 8.74 -22.48
CA LEU A 106 -17.24 7.66 -22.53
C LEU A 106 -18.00 7.73 -23.86
N LYS A 107 -17.91 6.67 -24.66
CA LYS A 107 -18.66 6.50 -25.89
C LYS A 107 -19.50 5.24 -25.81
N MET A 108 -20.81 5.38 -25.99
CA MET A 108 -21.70 4.27 -26.25
C MET A 108 -21.33 3.69 -27.62
N ARG A 109 -21.01 2.39 -27.68
CA ARG A 109 -20.70 1.68 -28.92
C ARG A 109 -21.94 1.01 -29.47
#